data_AF-A0A939CL33-F1
#
_entry.id   AF-A0A939CL33-F1
#
_cell.length_a   1.000
_cell.length_b   1.000
_cell.length_c   1.000
_cell.angle_alpha   90.00
_cell.angle_beta   90.00
_cell.angle_gamma   90.00
#
_symmetry.space_group_name_H-M   'P 1'
#
loop_
_entity.id
_entity.type
_entity.pdbx_description
1 polymer ?
#
loop_
_entity_poly.entity_id
_entity_poly.type
_entity_poly.pdbx_seq_one_letter_code
_entity_poly.pdbx_strand_id
1 'polypeptide(L)'
;MPFSNFTNPYQNPADIPAKYRQHMNLQKLFKADGSYVRPAEDPVTIWAIEILVEEYDVPLEAMELGLYANVAEGTYQGGRRYQGRTDVVVYDDRYADVVGNLDVAFIMLEAMEPNKKLDGKEPEGWVDHLNRLNAYMSASPSARYAILTNGYHTVIYHRDLDYPRKLESIGDLPKFESAREVAKHSPYTVILNPSEPDGIETGLIPLTSDKFCEVLGDTHSGCHSILRDN
;
A
#
# COMPACT_ATOMS: atom_id res chain seq x y z
N MET A 1 -16.03 7.59 -2.18
CA MET A 1 -14.96 6.89 -2.90
C MET A 1 -14.56 7.70 -4.14
N PRO A 2 -13.30 8.17 -4.22
CA PRO A 2 -12.74 8.95 -5.33
C PRO A 2 -12.37 8.13 -6.57
N PHE A 3 -12.35 6.78 -6.47
CA PHE A 3 -12.25 5.88 -7.62
C PHE A 3 -13.51 5.97 -8.50
N SER A 4 -13.56 7.03 -9.31
CA SER A 4 -14.56 7.24 -10.36
C SER A 4 -14.22 6.41 -11.61
N ASN A 5 -14.98 6.62 -12.70
CA ASN A 5 -14.65 5.99 -13.96
C ASN A 5 -13.26 6.42 -14.46
N PHE A 6 -12.47 5.45 -14.89
CA PHE A 6 -11.17 5.65 -15.51
C PHE A 6 -11.34 6.46 -16.79
N THR A 7 -10.92 7.70 -16.71
CA THR A 7 -10.71 8.57 -17.86
C THR A 7 -9.21 8.64 -18.02
N ASN A 8 -8.58 7.74 -18.80
CA ASN A 8 -7.11 7.71 -18.98
C ASN A 8 -6.57 9.15 -19.10
N PRO A 9 -6.01 9.72 -18.01
CA PRO A 9 -5.73 11.15 -18.00
C PRO A 9 -4.52 11.45 -18.89
N TYR A 10 -3.73 10.40 -19.18
CA TYR A 10 -2.50 10.45 -19.95
C TYR A 10 -2.59 9.49 -21.13
N GLN A 11 -3.40 9.85 -22.15
CA GLN A 11 -3.46 9.08 -23.41
C GLN A 11 -2.08 8.91 -24.03
N ASN A 12 -1.21 9.93 -23.88
CA ASN A 12 0.20 9.83 -24.17
C ASN A 12 0.99 9.67 -22.85
N PRO A 13 1.79 8.60 -22.69
CA PRO A 13 2.62 8.40 -21.49
C PRO A 13 3.60 9.56 -21.20
N ALA A 14 3.96 10.35 -22.22
CA ALA A 14 4.79 11.54 -22.02
C ALA A 14 4.10 12.64 -21.20
N ASP A 15 2.77 12.67 -21.16
CA ASP A 15 1.96 13.65 -20.43
C ASP A 15 1.84 13.32 -18.95
N ILE A 16 2.27 12.12 -18.53
CA ILE A 16 2.30 11.72 -17.12
C ILE A 16 3.22 12.68 -16.34
N PRO A 17 2.77 13.23 -15.21
CA PRO A 17 3.57 14.11 -14.37
C PRO A 17 4.93 13.49 -14.07
N ALA A 18 5.97 14.32 -14.15
CA ALA A 18 7.36 13.88 -13.95
C ALA A 18 7.55 13.16 -12.60
N LYS A 19 6.81 13.58 -11.57
CA LYS A 19 6.83 12.95 -10.24
C LYS A 19 6.48 11.46 -10.25
N TYR A 20 5.63 10.99 -11.17
CA TYR A 20 5.31 9.56 -11.31
C TYR A 20 6.28 8.88 -12.28
N ARG A 21 6.50 9.47 -13.46
CA ARG A 21 7.32 8.90 -14.53
C ARG A 21 8.79 8.72 -14.14
N GLN A 22 9.32 9.60 -13.29
CA GLN A 22 10.72 9.57 -12.86
C GLN A 22 10.91 8.89 -11.50
N HIS A 23 9.84 8.56 -10.79
CA HIS A 23 9.92 7.94 -9.47
C HIS A 23 10.55 6.55 -9.58
N MET A 24 11.62 6.30 -8.81
CA MET A 24 12.39 5.06 -8.93
C MET A 24 11.54 3.80 -8.73
N ASN A 25 10.57 3.83 -7.82
CA ASN A 25 9.70 2.69 -7.55
C ASN A 25 8.66 2.45 -8.66
N LEU A 26 8.40 3.44 -9.51
CA LEU A 26 7.39 3.37 -10.57
C LEU A 26 7.97 3.15 -11.98
N GLN A 27 9.30 3.23 -12.15
CA GLN A 27 9.97 3.11 -13.44
C GLN A 27 9.64 1.82 -14.19
N LYS A 28 9.27 0.73 -13.49
CA LYS A 28 8.90 -0.54 -14.12
C LYS A 28 7.60 -0.51 -14.93
N LEU A 29 6.80 0.55 -14.84
CA LEU A 29 5.62 0.76 -15.69
C LEU A 29 6.01 1.26 -17.09
N PHE A 30 7.26 1.71 -17.28
CA PHE A 30 7.71 2.37 -18.50
C PHE A 30 8.85 1.62 -19.17
N LYS A 31 8.82 1.57 -20.50
CA LYS A 31 9.95 1.18 -21.34
C LYS A 31 10.93 2.34 -21.46
N ALA A 32 12.12 2.06 -21.98
CA ALA A 32 13.15 3.08 -22.20
C ALA A 32 12.72 4.21 -23.16
N ASP A 33 11.77 3.94 -24.07
CA ASP A 33 11.17 4.94 -24.97
C ASP A 33 10.05 5.77 -24.30
N GLY A 34 9.76 5.53 -23.02
CA GLY A 34 8.73 6.21 -22.25
C GLY A 34 7.32 5.64 -22.42
N SER A 35 7.11 4.65 -23.29
CA SER A 35 5.81 3.99 -23.43
C SER A 35 5.53 3.01 -22.28
N TYR A 36 4.26 2.67 -22.05
CA TYR A 36 3.90 1.68 -21.03
C TYR A 36 4.42 0.27 -21.35
N VAL A 37 4.76 -0.49 -20.31
CA VAL A 37 5.13 -1.91 -20.44
C VAL A 37 3.90 -2.75 -20.81
N ARG A 38 2.77 -2.50 -20.14
CA ARG A 38 1.45 -3.10 -20.39
C ARG A 38 0.47 -1.99 -20.80
N PRO A 39 0.35 -1.67 -22.11
CA PRO A 39 -0.41 -0.51 -22.58
C PRO A 39 -1.90 -0.49 -22.24
N ALA A 40 -2.49 -1.64 -21.88
CA ALA A 40 -3.90 -1.74 -21.49
C ALA A 40 -4.11 -1.65 -19.95
N GLU A 41 -3.16 -2.09 -19.15
CA GLU A 41 -3.28 -2.18 -17.68
C GLU A 41 -2.55 -1.04 -16.96
N ASP A 42 -1.31 -0.74 -17.35
CA ASP A 42 -0.48 0.27 -16.66
C ASP A 42 -1.10 1.69 -16.65
N PRO A 43 -1.89 2.13 -17.66
CA PRO A 43 -2.66 3.37 -17.53
C PRO A 43 -3.65 3.36 -16.35
N VAL A 44 -4.31 2.22 -16.11
CA VAL A 44 -5.20 2.03 -14.95
C VAL A 44 -4.39 2.02 -13.66
N THR A 45 -3.23 1.36 -13.65
CA THR A 45 -2.33 1.35 -12.50
C THR A 45 -1.87 2.76 -12.11
N ILE A 46 -1.43 3.58 -13.08
CA ILE A 46 -1.01 4.98 -12.83
C ILE A 46 -2.18 5.82 -12.33
N TRP A 47 -3.35 5.70 -12.95
CA TRP A 47 -4.54 6.41 -12.49
C TRP A 47 -4.91 6.05 -11.05
N ALA A 48 -4.83 4.78 -10.69
CA ALA A 48 -5.12 4.32 -9.34
C ALA A 48 -4.06 4.82 -8.33
N ILE A 49 -2.79 4.85 -8.73
CA ILE A 49 -1.70 5.46 -7.93
C ILE A 49 -1.96 6.95 -7.72
N GLU A 50 -2.36 7.69 -8.76
CA GLU A 50 -2.66 9.12 -8.65
C GLU A 50 -3.78 9.37 -7.63
N ILE A 51 -4.85 8.57 -7.65
CA ILE A 51 -5.91 8.64 -6.64
C ILE A 51 -5.37 8.36 -5.24
N LEU A 52 -4.54 7.32 -5.06
CA LEU A 52 -3.94 7.01 -3.76
C LEU A 52 -3.10 8.18 -3.22
N VAL A 53 -2.34 8.85 -4.09
CA VAL A 53 -1.51 10.00 -3.70
C VAL A 53 -2.36 11.22 -3.39
N GLU A 54 -3.24 11.63 -4.30
CA GLU A 54 -3.96 12.92 -4.21
C GLU A 54 -5.15 12.86 -3.26
N GLU A 55 -5.86 11.73 -3.21
CA GLU A 55 -7.13 11.62 -2.48
C GLU A 55 -6.99 10.82 -1.19
N TYR A 56 -5.94 10.02 -1.04
CA TYR A 56 -5.69 9.22 0.17
C TYR A 56 -4.38 9.51 0.88
N ASP A 57 -3.64 10.53 0.44
CA ASP A 57 -2.39 10.99 1.07
C ASP A 57 -1.31 9.89 1.16
N VAL A 58 -1.33 8.91 0.24
CA VAL A 58 -0.32 7.86 0.21
C VAL A 58 0.98 8.39 -0.37
N PRO A 59 2.12 8.33 0.33
CA PRO A 59 3.40 8.77 -0.21
C PRO A 59 3.86 7.86 -1.35
N LEU A 60 4.46 8.43 -2.39
CA LEU A 60 5.04 7.63 -3.48
C LEU A 60 6.20 6.75 -2.99
N GLU A 61 6.92 7.22 -1.98
CA GLU A 61 8.01 6.52 -1.32
C GLU A 61 7.54 5.27 -0.59
N ALA A 62 6.26 5.20 -0.20
CA ALA A 62 5.66 4.04 0.44
C ALA A 62 5.16 2.98 -0.57
N MET A 63 5.23 3.28 -1.88
CA MET A 63 4.73 2.38 -2.92
C MET A 63 5.86 1.61 -3.59
N GLU A 64 5.62 0.32 -3.89
CA GLU A 64 6.45 -0.46 -4.81
C GLU A 64 5.61 -1.23 -5.82
N LEU A 65 6.22 -1.46 -6.99
CA LEU A 65 5.63 -2.30 -8.03
C LEU A 65 6.05 -3.76 -7.87
N GLY A 66 5.06 -4.64 -7.75
CA GLY A 66 5.24 -6.10 -7.76
C GLY A 66 5.62 -6.68 -9.14
N LEU A 67 5.79 -5.81 -10.14
CA LEU A 67 6.08 -6.14 -11.54
C LEU A 67 7.53 -6.61 -11.75
N TYR A 68 7.73 -7.56 -12.67
CA TYR A 68 9.06 -7.98 -13.15
C TYR A 68 9.50 -7.18 -14.37
N ALA A 69 10.79 -6.90 -14.47
CA ALA A 69 11.40 -6.15 -15.58
C ALA A 69 11.43 -6.90 -16.93
N ASN A 70 11.15 -8.21 -16.96
CA ASN A 70 11.27 -9.06 -18.15
C ASN A 70 9.91 -9.45 -18.77
N VAL A 71 9.04 -8.48 -19.01
CA VAL A 71 7.83 -8.68 -19.85
C VAL A 71 8.15 -8.50 -21.35
N ALA A 72 9.40 -8.17 -21.69
CA ALA A 72 9.85 -7.89 -23.06
C ALA A 72 9.83 -9.10 -24.02
N GLU A 73 9.80 -10.33 -23.50
CA GLU A 73 9.65 -11.54 -24.31
C GLU A 73 8.32 -12.18 -23.98
N GLY A 74 7.43 -12.28 -24.98
CA GLY A 74 6.03 -12.74 -24.93
C GLY A 74 5.80 -14.13 -24.29
N THR A 75 6.16 -14.25 -23.02
CA THR A 75 6.01 -15.40 -22.18
C THR A 75 5.12 -14.97 -21.03
N TYR A 76 3.82 -14.93 -21.31
CA TYR A 76 2.80 -15.16 -20.29
C TYR A 76 3.06 -16.58 -19.73
N GLN A 77 4.02 -16.71 -18.81
CA GLN A 77 4.33 -17.97 -18.15
C GLN A 77 3.25 -18.25 -17.10
N GLY A 78 2.06 -18.63 -17.55
CA GLY A 78 0.98 -19.09 -16.68
C GLY A 78 1.49 -20.19 -15.74
N GLY A 79 1.32 -19.99 -14.44
CA GLY A 79 1.72 -20.96 -13.42
C GLY A 79 1.74 -20.38 -12.00
N ARG A 80 1.95 -21.25 -11.00
CA ARG A 80 2.02 -20.92 -9.55
C ARG A 80 2.96 -19.76 -9.17
N ARG A 81 3.87 -19.34 -10.05
CA ARG A 81 4.77 -18.18 -9.84
C ARG A 81 4.07 -16.82 -9.91
N TYR A 82 2.87 -16.74 -10.50
CA TYR A 82 2.01 -15.54 -10.46
C TYR A 82 1.03 -15.54 -9.28
N GLN A 83 0.93 -16.65 -8.54
CA GLN A 83 0.08 -16.71 -7.34
C GLN A 83 0.83 -16.03 -6.20
N GLY A 84 0.27 -14.91 -5.74
CA GLY A 84 0.95 -14.00 -4.85
C GLY A 84 1.83 -13.03 -5.65
N ARG A 85 1.24 -12.29 -6.61
CA ARG A 85 1.70 -11.02 -7.24
C ARG A 85 0.51 -10.04 -7.36
N THR A 86 0.77 -8.74 -7.17
CA THR A 86 -0.14 -7.59 -7.12
C THR A 86 0.60 -6.46 -7.81
N ASP A 87 -0.09 -5.62 -8.57
CA ASP A 87 0.55 -4.55 -9.31
C ASP A 87 1.29 -3.55 -8.42
N VAL A 88 0.64 -3.09 -7.34
CA VAL A 88 1.20 -2.11 -6.39
C VAL A 88 1.04 -2.59 -4.96
N VAL A 89 2.12 -2.49 -4.18
CA VAL A 89 2.10 -2.65 -2.73
C VAL A 89 2.38 -1.30 -2.11
N VAL A 90 1.48 -0.84 -1.25
CA VAL A 90 1.74 0.28 -0.34
C VAL A 90 2.17 -0.31 0.98
N TYR A 91 3.35 0.08 1.44
CA TYR A 91 3.87 -0.31 2.72
C TYR A 91 3.53 0.72 3.79
N ASP A 92 3.42 0.22 5.00
CA ASP A 92 3.27 1.04 6.18
C ASP A 92 4.62 1.70 6.49
N ASP A 93 4.71 3.00 6.20
CA ASP A 93 5.96 3.76 6.33
C ASP A 93 6.36 4.03 7.79
N ARG A 94 5.50 3.66 8.75
CA ARG A 94 5.81 3.55 10.18
C ARG A 94 6.90 2.52 10.48
N TYR A 95 6.99 1.48 9.67
CA TYR A 95 7.85 0.31 9.92
C TYR A 95 9.00 0.18 8.91
N ALA A 96 9.39 1.28 8.29
CA ALA A 96 10.53 1.29 7.40
C ALA A 96 11.84 1.22 8.20
N ASP A 97 12.76 0.35 7.79
CA ASP A 97 14.04 0.19 8.48
C ASP A 97 15.01 1.37 8.26
N VAL A 98 16.17 1.31 8.92
CA VAL A 98 17.30 2.27 8.87
C VAL A 98 17.70 2.68 7.46
N VAL A 99 17.60 1.74 6.54
CA VAL A 99 18.11 1.82 5.17
C VAL A 99 16.97 2.21 4.22
N GLY A 100 15.75 2.32 4.74
CA GLY A 100 14.54 2.64 3.99
C GLY A 100 13.87 1.42 3.38
N ASN A 101 14.21 0.20 3.81
CA ASN A 101 13.48 -0.99 3.36
C ASN A 101 12.07 -0.97 3.94
N LEU A 102 11.11 -1.31 3.09
CA LEU A 102 9.70 -1.36 3.42
C LEU A 102 9.29 -2.82 3.58
N ASP A 103 9.06 -3.25 4.82
CA ASP A 103 8.82 -4.68 5.11
C ASP A 103 7.35 -4.99 5.45
N VAL A 104 6.57 -3.97 5.80
CA VAL A 104 5.19 -4.13 6.29
C VAL A 104 4.20 -3.70 5.23
N ALA A 105 3.79 -4.63 4.36
CA ALA A 105 2.75 -4.38 3.37
C ALA A 105 1.42 -3.97 4.07
N PHE A 106 0.77 -2.91 3.60
CA PHE A 106 -0.44 -2.34 4.21
C PHE A 106 -1.64 -2.34 3.26
N ILE A 107 -1.47 -1.80 2.04
CA ILE A 107 -2.49 -1.80 0.98
C ILE A 107 -1.93 -2.59 -0.20
N MET A 108 -2.74 -3.48 -0.76
CA MET A 108 -2.44 -4.15 -2.03
C MET A 108 -3.36 -3.62 -3.11
N LEU A 109 -2.84 -3.36 -4.30
CA LEU A 109 -3.63 -2.94 -5.45
C LEU A 109 -3.35 -3.84 -6.64
N GLU A 110 -4.43 -4.37 -7.21
CA GLU A 110 -4.43 -5.14 -8.44
C GLU A 110 -5.30 -4.40 -9.47
N ALA A 111 -4.68 -4.02 -10.58
CA ALA A 111 -5.33 -3.41 -11.72
C ALA A 111 -5.48 -4.43 -12.86
N MET A 112 -6.47 -4.21 -13.72
CA MET A 112 -6.67 -5.01 -14.93
C MET A 112 -7.15 -4.14 -16.08
N GLU A 113 -7.20 -4.73 -17.27
CA GLU A 113 -7.64 -4.01 -18.46
C GLU A 113 -9.08 -3.45 -18.31
N PRO A 114 -9.37 -2.24 -18.81
CA PRO A 114 -10.69 -1.63 -18.66
C PRO A 114 -11.85 -2.38 -19.32
N ASN A 115 -11.57 -3.32 -20.22
CA ASN A 115 -12.58 -4.11 -20.92
C ASN A 115 -13.08 -5.32 -20.09
N LYS A 116 -12.40 -5.68 -19.00
CA LYS A 116 -12.74 -6.83 -18.15
C LYS A 116 -14.01 -6.55 -17.38
N LYS A 117 -14.87 -7.55 -17.21
CA LYS A 117 -16.16 -7.38 -16.53
C LYS A 117 -16.01 -7.68 -15.05
N LEU A 118 -16.81 -6.99 -14.22
CA LEU A 118 -17.02 -7.39 -12.82
C LEU A 118 -17.47 -8.86 -12.77
N ASP A 119 -16.84 -9.66 -11.91
CA ASP A 119 -17.03 -11.11 -11.80
C ASP A 119 -16.77 -11.91 -13.09
N GLY A 120 -16.08 -11.31 -14.05
CA GLY A 120 -15.63 -11.94 -15.29
C GLY A 120 -14.75 -13.17 -15.03
N LYS A 121 -15.01 -14.25 -15.77
CA LYS A 121 -14.32 -15.54 -15.69
C LYS A 121 -13.50 -15.84 -16.94
N GLU A 122 -13.44 -14.89 -17.87
CA GLU A 122 -12.49 -14.90 -18.97
C GLU A 122 -11.05 -14.92 -18.45
N PRO A 123 -10.08 -15.41 -19.24
CA PRO A 123 -8.67 -15.35 -18.86
C PRO A 123 -8.24 -13.91 -18.52
N GLU A 124 -7.48 -13.74 -17.44
CA GLU A 124 -7.11 -12.42 -16.91
C GLU A 124 -8.35 -11.56 -16.61
N GLY A 125 -9.45 -12.19 -16.23
CA GLY A 125 -10.69 -11.55 -15.80
C GLY A 125 -10.72 -11.29 -14.31
N TRP A 126 -11.79 -10.64 -13.84
CA TRP A 126 -11.94 -10.23 -12.44
C TRP A 126 -11.68 -11.35 -11.44
N VAL A 127 -12.20 -12.55 -11.69
CA VAL A 127 -12.03 -13.71 -10.80
C VAL A 127 -10.56 -14.15 -10.71
N ASP A 128 -9.81 -14.08 -11.81
CA ASP A 128 -8.39 -14.46 -11.81
C ASP A 128 -7.56 -13.45 -11.00
N HIS A 129 -7.78 -12.16 -11.20
CA HIS A 129 -7.12 -11.10 -10.44
C HIS A 129 -7.51 -11.14 -8.95
N LEU A 130 -8.79 -11.38 -8.63
CA LEU A 130 -9.23 -11.58 -7.24
C LEU A 130 -8.55 -12.79 -6.58
N ASN A 131 -8.36 -13.89 -7.32
CA ASN A 131 -7.64 -15.06 -6.82
C ASN A 131 -6.16 -14.74 -6.54
N ARG A 132 -5.51 -13.93 -7.39
CA ARG A 132 -4.13 -13.45 -7.16
C ARG A 132 -4.05 -12.58 -5.90
N LEU A 133 -4.95 -11.60 -5.79
CA LEU A 133 -5.05 -10.70 -4.64
C LEU A 133 -5.28 -11.49 -3.34
N ASN A 134 -6.20 -12.46 -3.34
CA ASN A 134 -6.44 -13.34 -2.20
C ASN A 134 -5.22 -14.20 -1.81
N ALA A 135 -4.53 -14.79 -2.79
CA ALA A 135 -3.32 -15.55 -2.54
C ALA A 135 -2.25 -14.69 -1.87
N TYR A 136 -2.22 -13.42 -2.24
CA TYR A 136 -1.23 -12.49 -1.72
C TYR A 136 -1.55 -11.93 -0.35
N MET A 137 -2.78 -11.49 -0.14
CA MET A 137 -3.28 -11.11 1.18
C MET A 137 -3.05 -12.26 2.19
N SER A 138 -3.17 -13.51 1.73
CA SER A 138 -2.84 -14.69 2.54
C SER A 138 -1.34 -14.79 2.88
N ALA A 139 -0.45 -14.39 1.96
CA ALA A 139 1.00 -14.43 2.14
C ALA A 139 1.56 -13.22 2.90
N SER A 140 0.81 -12.12 3.03
CA SER A 140 1.22 -10.90 3.75
C SER A 140 0.28 -10.63 4.93
N PRO A 141 0.56 -11.20 6.12
CA PRO A 141 -0.27 -11.02 7.32
C PRO A 141 -0.47 -9.56 7.76
N SER A 142 0.46 -8.67 7.38
CA SER A 142 0.41 -7.24 7.69
C SER A 142 -0.61 -6.46 6.86
N ALA A 143 -0.94 -6.94 5.65
CA ALA A 143 -1.83 -6.21 4.75
C ALA A 143 -3.23 -6.09 5.37
N ARG A 144 -3.77 -4.87 5.35
CA ARG A 144 -5.07 -4.50 5.94
C ARG A 144 -6.10 -4.22 4.88
N TYR A 145 -5.67 -3.66 3.74
CA TYR A 145 -6.57 -3.29 2.66
C TYR A 145 -6.12 -3.92 1.34
N ALA A 146 -7.10 -4.20 0.49
CA ALA A 146 -6.87 -4.65 -0.86
C ALA A 146 -7.78 -3.86 -1.82
N ILE A 147 -7.28 -3.51 -3.00
CA ILE A 147 -7.98 -2.76 -4.02
C ILE A 147 -7.92 -3.59 -5.30
N LEU A 148 -9.08 -3.87 -5.88
CA LEU A 148 -9.19 -4.54 -7.17
C LEU A 148 -9.93 -3.60 -8.12
N THR A 149 -9.31 -3.27 -9.25
CA THR A 149 -9.91 -2.31 -10.19
C THR A 149 -9.64 -2.64 -11.65
N ASN A 150 -10.61 -2.40 -12.51
CA ASN A 150 -10.42 -2.30 -13.96
C ASN A 150 -10.50 -0.84 -14.45
N GLY A 151 -10.57 0.12 -13.52
CA GLY A 151 -10.81 1.53 -13.83
C GLY A 151 -12.28 1.94 -13.90
N TYR A 152 -13.21 1.09 -14.31
CA TYR A 152 -14.65 1.39 -14.32
C TYR A 152 -15.41 0.81 -13.12
N HIS A 153 -14.85 -0.24 -12.54
CA HIS A 153 -15.31 -0.93 -11.36
C HIS A 153 -14.11 -1.06 -10.43
N THR A 154 -14.26 -0.54 -9.21
CA THR A 154 -13.29 -0.68 -8.14
C THR A 154 -13.99 -1.29 -6.95
N VAL A 155 -13.39 -2.33 -6.37
CA VAL A 155 -13.81 -2.88 -5.09
C VAL A 155 -12.64 -2.77 -4.13
N ILE A 156 -12.90 -2.12 -3.00
CA ILE A 156 -11.95 -2.03 -1.88
C ILE A 156 -12.38 -3.07 -0.86
N TYR A 157 -11.40 -3.77 -0.32
CA TYR A 157 -11.58 -4.78 0.71
C TYR A 157 -10.81 -4.41 1.97
N HIS A 158 -11.42 -4.67 3.11
CA HIS A 158 -10.76 -4.72 4.41
C HIS A 158 -10.53 -6.17 4.81
N ARG A 159 -9.36 -6.45 5.38
CA ARG A 159 -9.03 -7.74 5.96
C ARG A 159 -9.42 -7.76 7.43
N ASP A 160 -10.32 -8.67 7.77
CA ASP A 160 -10.60 -8.99 9.17
C ASP A 160 -9.38 -9.70 9.81
N LEU A 161 -8.91 -9.20 10.94
CA LEU A 161 -7.78 -9.79 11.68
C LEU A 161 -8.16 -11.06 12.44
N ASP A 162 -9.43 -11.17 12.82
CA ASP A 162 -9.96 -12.38 13.47
C ASP A 162 -10.16 -13.50 12.44
N TYR A 163 -10.41 -13.13 11.18
CA TYR A 163 -10.59 -14.04 10.06
C TYR A 163 -9.69 -13.67 8.87
N PRO A 164 -8.38 -13.93 8.94
CA PRO A 164 -7.38 -13.40 8.01
C PRO A 164 -7.50 -13.86 6.55
N ARG A 165 -8.45 -14.74 6.23
CA ARG A 165 -8.78 -15.16 4.86
C ARG A 165 -10.00 -14.45 4.28
N LYS A 166 -10.76 -13.71 5.10
CA LYS A 166 -11.98 -13.04 4.67
C LYS A 166 -11.64 -11.60 4.27
N LEU A 167 -11.79 -11.32 2.98
CA LEU A 167 -11.80 -9.96 2.46
C LEU A 167 -13.24 -9.47 2.45
N GLU A 168 -13.52 -8.44 3.24
CA GLU A 168 -14.83 -7.82 3.30
C GLU A 168 -14.83 -6.56 2.44
N SER A 169 -15.77 -6.46 1.50
CA SER A 169 -15.88 -5.25 0.69
C SER A 169 -16.30 -4.07 1.57
N ILE A 170 -15.57 -2.97 1.45
CA ILE A 170 -15.84 -1.70 2.10
C ILE A 170 -16.14 -0.64 1.05
N GLY A 171 -16.83 0.42 1.47
CA GLY A 171 -17.24 1.51 0.58
C GLY A 171 -16.15 2.55 0.31
N ASP A 172 -15.12 2.67 1.14
CA ASP A 172 -14.02 3.63 0.94
C ASP A 172 -12.79 3.23 1.77
N LEU A 173 -11.63 3.74 1.38
CA LEU A 173 -10.38 3.60 2.16
C LEU A 173 -10.28 4.77 3.16
N PRO A 174 -9.77 4.58 4.39
CA PRO A 174 -9.36 5.70 5.22
C PRO A 174 -8.15 6.44 4.61
N LYS A 175 -7.94 7.70 4.99
CA LYS A 175 -6.70 8.42 4.66
C LYS A 175 -5.49 7.64 5.20
N PHE A 176 -4.40 7.64 4.44
CA PHE A 176 -3.15 7.03 4.86
C PHE A 176 -2.46 7.95 5.86
N GLU A 177 -2.12 7.41 7.03
CA GLU A 177 -1.41 8.16 8.07
C GLU A 177 0.09 7.88 7.96
N SER A 178 0.80 8.74 7.24
CA SER A 178 2.27 8.65 7.14
C SER A 178 2.91 9.05 8.47
N ALA A 179 3.60 8.13 9.15
CA ALA A 179 4.38 8.52 10.33
C ALA A 179 5.59 9.38 9.96
N ARG A 180 6.13 9.22 8.76
CA ARG A 180 7.27 10.03 8.29
C ARG A 180 6.88 11.49 8.14
N GLU A 181 5.69 11.78 7.64
CA GLU A 181 5.17 13.14 7.55
C GLU A 181 4.83 13.71 8.93
N VAL A 182 4.17 12.91 9.79
CA VAL A 182 3.88 13.31 11.17
C VAL A 182 5.17 13.65 11.94
N ALA A 183 6.24 12.87 11.75
CA ALA A 183 7.54 13.13 12.39
C ALA A 183 8.19 14.45 11.93
N LYS A 184 8.04 14.83 10.64
CA LYS A 184 8.58 16.12 10.11
C LYS A 184 7.87 17.34 10.71
N HIS A 185 6.61 17.20 11.08
CA HIS A 185 5.77 18.29 11.59
C HIS A 185 5.57 18.24 13.11
N SER A 186 6.15 17.26 13.78
CA SER A 186 6.11 17.14 15.23
C SER A 186 6.91 18.29 15.88
N PRO A 187 6.37 18.99 16.89
CA PRO A 187 7.12 19.98 17.68
C PRO A 187 8.22 19.32 18.52
N TYR A 188 8.21 17.99 18.61
CA TYR A 188 9.26 17.16 19.20
C TYR A 188 10.08 16.52 18.08
N THR A 189 11.40 16.58 18.16
CA THR A 189 12.27 15.79 17.28
C THR A 189 12.04 14.32 17.60
N VAL A 190 11.28 13.62 16.77
CA VAL A 190 11.17 12.16 16.84
C VAL A 190 12.37 11.61 16.10
N ILE A 191 13.43 11.25 16.82
CA ILE A 191 14.55 10.53 16.24
C ILE A 191 14.16 9.04 16.26
N LEU A 192 13.81 8.50 15.11
CA LEU A 192 13.72 7.07 14.92
C LEU A 192 15.17 6.55 14.96
N ASN A 193 15.61 6.01 16.10
CA ASN A 193 16.88 5.30 16.24
C ASN A 193 16.71 3.92 15.58
N PRO A 194 17.27 3.71 14.40
CA PRO A 194 16.94 2.52 13.62
C PRO A 194 17.73 1.29 14.09
N SER A 195 18.58 1.45 15.10
CA SER A 195 19.43 0.41 15.67
C SER A 195 18.72 -0.39 16.77
N GLU A 196 17.54 0.04 17.20
CA GLU A 196 16.77 -0.56 18.30
C GLU A 196 15.32 -0.80 17.87
N PRO A 197 14.71 -1.97 18.18
CA PRO A 197 13.34 -2.31 17.78
C PRO A 197 12.26 -1.32 18.23
N ASP A 198 12.54 -0.58 19.31
CA ASP A 198 11.65 0.42 19.92
C ASP A 198 12.31 1.81 20.02
N GLY A 199 13.33 2.06 19.19
CA GLY A 199 14.19 3.24 19.26
C GLY A 199 13.48 4.53 18.86
N ILE A 200 12.62 5.07 19.72
CA ILE A 200 12.09 6.42 19.58
C ILE A 200 12.86 7.33 20.56
N GLU A 201 13.90 8.02 20.09
CA GLU A 201 14.52 9.11 20.84
C GLU A 201 13.62 10.34 20.72
N THR A 202 12.72 10.49 21.69
CA THR A 202 11.74 11.58 21.71
C THR A 202 12.27 12.85 22.38
N GLY A 203 13.44 12.77 23.04
CA GLY A 203 13.91 13.81 23.97
C GLY A 203 12.98 14.00 25.18
N LEU A 204 11.96 13.16 25.34
CA LEU A 204 11.01 13.20 26.44
C LEU A 204 11.59 12.42 27.62
N ILE A 205 11.48 13.01 28.80
CA ILE A 205 11.76 12.30 30.05
C ILE A 205 10.57 11.36 30.29
N PRO A 206 10.78 10.04 30.42
CA PRO A 206 9.70 9.12 30.76
C PRO A 206 8.96 9.64 31.99
N LEU A 207 7.63 9.68 31.93
CA LEU A 207 6.84 10.04 33.10
C LEU A 207 7.14 9.03 34.21
N THR A 208 7.38 9.52 35.42
CA THR A 208 7.38 8.66 36.60
C THR A 208 5.99 8.02 36.73
N SER A 209 5.90 6.82 37.30
CA SER A 209 4.63 6.12 37.51
C SER A 209 3.57 7.04 38.14
N ASP A 210 3.97 7.84 39.12
CA ASP A 210 3.10 8.79 39.82
C ASP A 210 2.56 9.90 38.89
N LYS A 211 3.43 10.45 38.02
CA LYS A 211 3.05 11.50 37.08
C LYS A 211 2.17 10.96 35.95
N PHE A 212 2.38 9.72 35.54
CA PHE A 212 1.55 9.03 34.55
C PHE A 212 0.12 8.81 35.08
N CYS A 213 -0.03 8.33 36.32
CA CYS A 213 -1.33 8.18 36.99
C CYS A 213 -2.06 9.52 37.16
N GLU A 214 -1.33 10.59 37.51
CA GLU A 214 -1.89 11.95 37.62
C GLU A 214 -2.46 12.45 36.29
N VAL A 215 -1.75 12.23 35.17
CA VAL A 215 -2.16 12.69 33.83
C VAL A 215 -3.38 11.94 33.31
N LEU A 216 -3.48 10.63 33.58
CA LEU A 216 -4.62 9.82 33.17
C LEU A 216 -5.87 10.00 34.06
N GLY A 217 -5.74 10.70 35.19
CA GLY A 217 -6.82 10.84 36.17
C GLY A 217 -7.22 9.51 36.81
N ASP A 218 -6.39 8.48 36.69
CA ASP A 218 -6.69 7.12 37.13
C ASP A 218 -5.91 6.82 38.42
N THR A 219 -6.65 6.81 39.54
CA THR A 219 -6.12 6.45 40.86
C THR A 219 -6.18 4.95 41.15
N HIS A 220 -6.56 4.11 40.17
CA HIS A 220 -6.75 2.67 40.39
C HIS A 220 -5.56 1.86 39.85
N SER A 221 -4.97 1.07 40.74
CA SER A 221 -3.71 0.32 40.60
C SER A 221 -3.75 -0.88 39.61
N GLY A 222 -4.48 -0.77 38.50
CA GLY A 222 -4.82 -1.90 37.62
C GLY A 222 -4.10 -1.94 36.27
N CYS A 223 -3.50 -0.85 35.78
CA CYS A 223 -3.00 -0.75 34.40
C CYS A 223 -1.64 -1.44 34.13
N HIS A 224 -1.16 -2.32 35.01
CA HIS A 224 0.21 -2.83 35.01
C HIS A 224 0.53 -3.97 34.02
N SER A 225 -0.24 -4.15 32.94
CA SER A 225 0.09 -5.19 31.95
C SER A 225 0.89 -4.69 30.74
N ILE A 226 1.06 -3.37 30.55
CA ILE A 226 1.77 -2.82 29.39
C ILE A 226 3.28 -2.63 29.63
N LEU A 227 3.77 -2.75 30.88
CA LEU A 227 5.19 -2.54 31.23
C LEU A 227 5.84 -3.78 31.87
N ARG A 228 5.52 -4.98 31.37
CA ARG A 228 6.31 -6.17 31.72
C ARG A 228 7.13 -6.63 30.53
N ASP A 229 8.21 -5.90 30.30
CA ASP A 229 9.41 -6.46 29.71
C ASP A 229 10.02 -7.47 30.68
N ASN A 230 10.30 -8.67 30.16
CA ASN A 230 11.31 -9.58 30.69
C ASN A 230 12.38 -9.72 29.60
#